data_AF-A0A1X7NU35-F1
#
_entry.id   AF-A0A1X7NU35-F1
#
_cell.length_a   1.000
_cell.length_b   1.000
_cell.length_c   1.000
_cell.angle_alpha   90.00
_cell.angle_beta   90.00
_cell.angle_gamma   90.00
#
_symmetry.space_group_name_H-M   'P 1'
#
loop_
_entity.id
_entity.type
_entity.pdbx_description
1 polymer ?
#
loop_
_entity_poly.entity_id
_entity_poly.type
_entity_poly.pdbx_seq_one_letter_code
_entity_poly.pdbx_strand_id
1 'polypeptide(L)'
;MKTPLKLAAILAANLAIWPAAWAVFERPAGTGAIASPRDAGRGGGVADQPKLGEVLDFSEMSPVQAYSRPLFDKARRPWQPPAPPAEPVAEPVAEQVVEPEVQALPAPSIRLIGVSSAGVADMKALLQLDESPDPVWVLVGDVLQGWEVGKIDPGSVTIRRGQESMSFELYPEVSSGQ
;
A
#
# COMPACT_ATOMS: atom_id res chain seq x y z
N MET A 1 12.66 1.14 -61.89
CA MET A 1 12.98 2.42 -61.20
C MET A 1 11.73 2.92 -60.46
N LYS A 2 11.54 2.59 -59.17
CA LYS A 2 10.40 3.05 -58.33
C LYS A 2 10.77 3.33 -56.86
N THR A 3 12.06 3.21 -56.53
CA THR A 3 12.61 3.35 -55.18
C THR A 3 12.82 4.79 -54.66
N PRO A 4 13.14 5.82 -55.47
CA PRO A 4 13.45 7.14 -54.91
C PRO A 4 12.20 7.86 -54.38
N LEU A 5 11.03 7.58 -54.95
CA LEU A 5 9.77 8.23 -54.56
C LEU A 5 9.30 7.79 -53.16
N LYS A 6 9.51 6.52 -52.79
CA LYS A 6 9.15 6.01 -51.46
C LYS A 6 10.05 6.55 -50.37
N LEU A 7 11.34 6.73 -50.65
CA LEU A 7 12.30 7.28 -49.69
C LEU A 7 12.04 8.77 -49.44
N ALA A 8 11.74 9.53 -50.49
CA ALA A 8 11.37 10.94 -50.38
C ALA A 8 10.08 11.15 -49.58
N ALA A 9 9.08 10.28 -49.74
CA ALA A 9 7.84 10.35 -48.98
C ALA A 9 8.06 10.09 -47.48
N ILE A 10 8.92 9.13 -47.12
CA ILE A 10 9.24 8.82 -45.71
C ILE A 10 10.03 9.96 -45.05
N LEU A 11 10.98 10.56 -45.78
CA LEU A 11 11.73 11.72 -45.29
C LEU A 11 10.83 12.94 -45.10
N ALA A 12 9.93 13.22 -46.04
CA ALA A 12 8.98 14.33 -45.92
C ALA A 12 8.01 14.12 -44.74
N ALA A 13 7.54 12.89 -44.51
CA ALA A 13 6.68 12.58 -43.37
C ALA A 13 7.39 12.80 -42.02
N ASN A 14 8.66 12.39 -41.90
CA ASN A 14 9.43 12.60 -40.67
C ASN A 14 9.77 14.08 -40.44
N LEU A 15 10.08 14.84 -41.50
CA LEU A 15 10.35 16.28 -41.38
C LEU A 15 9.13 17.07 -40.91
N ALA A 16 7.92 16.64 -41.27
CA ALA A 16 6.68 17.32 -40.89
C ALA A 16 6.29 17.07 -39.41
N ILE A 17 6.68 15.92 -38.85
CA ILE A 17 6.34 15.54 -37.46
C ILE A 17 7.25 16.25 -36.45
N TRP A 18 8.52 16.50 -36.83
CA TRP A 18 9.53 17.07 -35.94
C TRP A 18 9.16 18.44 -35.32
N PRO A 19 8.71 19.46 -36.08
CA PRO A 19 8.40 20.77 -35.50
C PRO A 19 7.18 20.74 -34.55
N ALA A 20 6.22 19.84 -34.79
CA ALA A 20 5.06 19.68 -33.91
C ALA A 20 5.46 19.04 -32.56
N ALA A 21 6.34 18.04 -32.59
CA ALA A 21 6.88 17.43 -31.38
C ALA A 21 7.72 18.43 -30.56
N TRP A 22 8.54 19.25 -31.22
CA TRP A 22 9.33 20.29 -30.56
C TRP A 22 8.47 21.35 -29.88
N ALA A 23 7.41 21.81 -30.56
CA ALA A 23 6.48 22.81 -30.00
C ALA A 23 5.68 22.29 -28.79
N VAL A 24 5.52 20.97 -28.63
CA VAL A 24 4.93 20.37 -27.42
C VAL A 24 5.96 20.30 -26.29
N PHE A 25 7.22 20.00 -26.60
CA PHE A 25 8.29 19.91 -25.60
C PHE A 25 8.63 21.27 -24.95
N GLU A 26 8.55 22.37 -25.70
CA GLU A 26 8.80 23.72 -25.17
C GLU A 26 7.62 24.33 -24.41
N ARG A 27 6.47 23.65 -24.34
CA ARG A 27 5.33 24.13 -23.55
C ARG A 27 5.51 23.71 -22.08
N PRO A 28 5.76 24.64 -21.14
CA PRO A 28 5.72 24.30 -19.73
C PRO A 28 4.32 23.80 -19.41
N ALA A 29 4.22 22.64 -18.76
CA ALA A 29 2.94 22.12 -18.30
C ALA A 29 2.34 23.14 -17.33
N GLY A 30 1.25 23.79 -17.74
CA GLY A 30 0.55 24.75 -16.92
C GLY A 30 -0.06 24.04 -15.71
N THR A 31 0.43 24.34 -14.51
CA THR A 31 -0.14 23.84 -13.23
C THR A 31 -1.30 24.72 -12.74
N GLY A 32 -1.79 25.63 -13.58
CA GLY A 32 -2.93 26.48 -13.27
C GLY A 32 -4.22 25.65 -13.17
N ALA A 33 -5.04 25.97 -12.18
CA ALA A 33 -6.34 25.34 -12.03
C ALA A 33 -7.20 25.58 -13.29
N ILE A 34 -7.72 24.49 -13.87
CA ILE A 34 -8.65 24.56 -14.98
C ILE A 34 -9.98 25.09 -14.42
N ALA A 35 -10.28 26.36 -14.63
CA ALA A 35 -11.56 26.95 -14.27
C ALA A 35 -12.67 26.22 -15.04
N SER A 36 -13.46 25.41 -14.33
CA SER A 36 -14.62 24.76 -14.92
C SER A 36 -15.77 25.78 -15.02
N PRO A 37 -16.58 25.75 -16.10
CA PRO A 37 -17.67 26.71 -16.32
C PRO A 37 -18.84 26.63 -15.32
N ARG A 38 -18.67 25.90 -14.21
CA ARG A 38 -19.69 25.65 -13.18
C ARG A 38 -19.78 26.75 -12.13
N ASP A 39 -18.82 27.67 -12.08
CA ASP A 39 -18.70 28.67 -11.01
C ASP A 39 -19.52 29.97 -11.24
N ALA A 40 -20.31 30.06 -12.31
CA ALA A 40 -21.03 31.29 -12.64
C ALA A 40 -22.40 31.46 -11.96
N GLY A 41 -22.86 30.55 -11.08
CA GLY A 41 -24.31 30.55 -10.76
C GLY A 41 -24.85 30.01 -9.45
N ARG A 42 -24.06 29.65 -8.43
CA ARG A 42 -24.66 29.10 -7.19
C ARG A 42 -24.32 29.94 -5.96
N GLY A 43 -25.20 30.90 -5.71
CA GLY A 43 -25.26 31.71 -4.50
C GLY A 43 -25.36 30.87 -3.23
N GLY A 44 -24.78 31.42 -2.17
CA GLY A 44 -24.63 30.80 -0.87
C GLY A 44 -25.96 30.48 -0.18
N GLY A 45 -25.98 29.30 0.43
CA GLY A 45 -26.84 28.95 1.55
C GLY A 45 -25.95 28.49 2.69
N VAL A 46 -26.21 29.00 3.89
CA VAL A 46 -25.56 28.61 5.14
C VAL A 46 -25.76 27.10 5.32
N ALA A 47 -24.69 26.32 5.23
CA ALA A 47 -24.75 24.87 5.39
C ALA A 47 -24.93 24.52 6.88
N ASP A 48 -25.93 23.66 7.13
CA ASP A 48 -26.23 23.05 8.42
C ASP A 48 -24.98 22.42 9.06
N GLN A 49 -24.82 22.56 10.38
CA GLN A 49 -23.73 21.89 11.09
C GLN A 49 -23.99 20.38 11.15
N PRO A 50 -23.03 19.53 10.76
CA PRO A 50 -23.19 18.09 10.79
C PRO A 50 -23.24 17.57 12.24
N LYS A 51 -24.10 16.59 12.48
CA LYS A 51 -24.26 15.98 13.81
C LYS A 51 -23.15 14.95 14.05
N LEU A 52 -22.78 14.78 15.32
CA LEU A 52 -21.70 13.88 15.73
C LEU A 52 -21.99 12.43 15.31
N GLY A 53 -21.16 11.88 14.42
CA GLY A 53 -21.32 10.53 13.83
C GLY A 53 -21.52 10.52 12.31
N GLU A 54 -21.68 11.70 11.70
CA GLU A 54 -21.72 11.83 10.25
C GLU A 54 -20.30 11.70 9.66
N VAL A 55 -20.14 10.80 8.68
CA VAL A 55 -18.88 10.63 7.95
C VAL A 55 -18.68 11.90 7.13
N LEU A 56 -17.72 12.72 7.55
CA LEU A 56 -17.38 13.95 6.84
C LEU A 56 -16.78 13.58 5.49
N ASP A 57 -17.50 13.89 4.41
CA ASP A 57 -16.97 13.76 3.05
C ASP A 57 -16.07 14.97 2.76
N PHE A 58 -14.76 14.73 2.74
CA PHE A 58 -13.75 15.75 2.49
C PHE A 58 -13.56 16.03 1.00
N SER A 59 -14.21 15.26 0.12
CA SER A 59 -14.06 15.36 -1.34
C SER A 59 -14.63 16.66 -1.91
N GLU A 60 -15.55 17.32 -1.20
CA GLU A 60 -16.14 18.61 -1.57
C GLU A 60 -15.62 19.79 -0.73
N MET A 61 -14.67 19.57 0.18
CA MET A 61 -14.21 20.62 1.09
C MET A 61 -13.23 21.56 0.36
N SER A 62 -13.59 22.84 0.26
CA SER A 62 -12.72 23.83 -0.41
C SER A 62 -11.45 24.10 0.41
N PRO A 63 -10.30 24.40 -0.21
CA PRO A 63 -9.06 24.70 0.52
C PRO A 63 -9.22 25.81 1.57
N VAL A 64 -10.08 26.79 1.30
CA VAL A 64 -10.39 27.87 2.25
C VAL A 64 -11.05 27.34 3.53
N GLN A 65 -11.93 26.34 3.43
CA GLN A 65 -12.54 25.70 4.60
C GLN A 65 -11.51 24.91 5.40
N ALA A 66 -10.57 24.23 4.73
CA ALA A 66 -9.49 23.50 5.41
C ALA A 66 -8.55 24.44 6.21
N TYR A 67 -8.21 25.61 5.65
CA TYR A 67 -7.34 26.58 6.33
C TYR A 67 -8.06 27.48 7.35
N SER A 68 -9.40 27.52 7.33
CA SER A 68 -10.19 28.33 8.27
C SER A 68 -10.25 27.79 9.70
N ARG A 69 -9.77 26.56 9.94
CA ARG A 69 -9.76 25.91 11.26
C ARG A 69 -8.34 25.91 11.82
N PRO A 70 -7.92 26.92 12.60
CA PRO A 70 -6.56 26.97 13.11
C PRO A 70 -6.22 25.71 13.90
N LEU A 71 -5.06 25.12 13.58
CA LEU A 71 -4.59 23.89 14.21
C LEU A 71 -4.35 24.07 15.73
N PHE A 72 -4.28 25.31 16.20
CA PHE A 72 -3.99 25.70 17.58
C PHE A 72 -5.03 26.70 18.13
N ASP A 73 -6.31 26.33 18.11
CA ASP A 73 -7.33 27.10 18.82
C ASP A 73 -7.21 26.91 20.34
N LYS A 74 -7.28 28.00 21.12
CA LYS A 74 -7.28 27.97 22.59
C LYS A 74 -8.50 27.25 23.17
N ALA A 75 -9.59 27.13 22.41
CA ALA A 75 -10.78 26.38 22.81
C ALA A 75 -10.63 24.85 22.64
N ARG A 76 -9.46 24.34 22.23
CA ARG A 76 -9.20 22.89 22.18
C ARG A 76 -9.27 22.30 23.59
N ARG A 77 -9.97 21.17 23.70
CA ARG A 77 -10.04 20.41 24.95
C ARG A 77 -8.63 19.98 25.34
N PRO A 78 -8.25 20.09 26.63
CA PRO A 78 -6.97 19.57 27.09
C PRO A 78 -6.92 18.06 26.81
N TRP A 79 -5.74 17.58 26.44
CA TRP A 79 -5.52 16.15 26.27
C TRP A 79 -5.86 15.41 27.57
N GLN A 80 -6.72 14.40 27.48
CA GLN A 80 -6.99 13.47 28.57
C GLN A 80 -6.22 12.18 28.32
N PRO A 81 -5.47 11.66 29.31
CA PRO A 81 -4.87 10.34 29.20
C PRO A 81 -5.96 9.30 28.94
N PRO A 82 -5.69 8.29 28.10
CA PRO A 82 -6.59 7.14 28.00
C PRO A 82 -6.73 6.49 29.39
N ALA A 83 -7.93 6.00 29.69
CA ALA A 83 -8.16 5.26 30.93
C ALA A 83 -7.20 4.06 31.01
N PRO A 84 -6.68 3.73 32.20
CA PRO A 84 -5.80 2.57 32.36
C PRO A 84 -6.51 1.30 31.86
N PRO A 85 -5.78 0.37 31.22
CA PRO A 85 -6.35 -0.91 30.82
C PRO A 85 -6.97 -1.62 32.02
N ALA A 86 -8.16 -2.20 31.83
CA ALA A 86 -8.73 -3.08 32.83
C ALA A 86 -7.78 -4.27 33.09
N GLU A 87 -7.64 -4.67 34.35
CA GLU A 87 -6.85 -5.85 34.72
C GLU A 87 -7.37 -7.08 33.96
N PRO A 88 -6.49 -7.90 33.35
CA PRO A 88 -6.93 -9.09 32.65
C PRO A 88 -7.51 -10.08 33.65
N VAL A 89 -8.78 -10.46 33.44
CA VAL A 89 -9.39 -11.60 34.12
C VAL A 89 -8.60 -12.84 33.69
N ALA A 90 -8.06 -13.58 34.68
CA ALA A 90 -7.32 -14.80 34.41
C ALA A 90 -8.19 -15.80 33.63
N GLU A 91 -7.80 -16.10 32.40
CA GLU A 91 -8.34 -17.20 31.62
C GLU A 91 -7.98 -18.53 32.31
N PRO A 92 -8.90 -19.52 32.36
CA PRO A 92 -8.56 -20.83 32.88
C PRO A 92 -7.45 -21.44 32.04
N VAL A 93 -6.38 -21.86 32.71
CA VAL A 93 -5.24 -22.55 32.11
C VAL A 93 -5.75 -23.78 31.35
N ALA A 94 -5.77 -23.70 30.03
CA ALA A 94 -5.98 -24.85 29.18
C ALA A 94 -4.83 -25.84 29.43
N GLU A 95 -5.21 -27.07 29.75
CA GLU A 95 -4.31 -28.20 29.94
C GLU A 95 -3.44 -28.36 28.69
N GLN A 96 -2.12 -28.26 28.86
CA GLN A 96 -1.16 -28.47 27.78
C GLN A 96 -1.28 -29.91 27.30
N VAL A 97 -1.94 -30.09 26.16
CA VAL A 97 -1.83 -31.30 25.36
C VAL A 97 -0.39 -31.35 24.86
N VAL A 98 0.36 -32.35 25.34
CA VAL A 98 1.70 -32.65 24.84
C VAL A 98 1.56 -33.11 23.39
N GLU A 99 1.86 -32.21 22.48
CA GLU A 99 1.99 -32.46 21.04
C GLU A 99 3.07 -33.55 20.83
N PRO A 100 2.83 -34.60 20.04
CA PRO A 100 3.87 -35.57 19.73
C PRO A 100 5.03 -34.88 19.00
N GLU A 101 6.27 -35.20 19.37
CA GLU A 101 7.48 -34.70 18.70
C GLU A 101 7.47 -35.13 17.22
N VAL A 102 6.93 -34.25 16.37
CA VAL A 102 7.06 -34.36 14.92
C VAL A 102 8.54 -34.13 14.63
N GLN A 103 9.15 -35.10 13.94
CA GLN A 103 10.54 -34.99 13.52
C GLN A 103 10.71 -33.72 12.69
N ALA A 104 11.38 -32.72 13.26
CA ALA A 104 11.67 -31.45 12.62
C ALA A 104 12.49 -31.71 11.36
N LEU A 105 11.85 -31.69 10.20
CA LEU A 105 12.56 -31.53 8.94
C LEU A 105 13.26 -30.16 8.97
N PRO A 106 14.42 -30.02 8.31
CA PRO A 106 15.17 -28.77 8.32
C PRO A 106 14.27 -27.59 7.96
N ALA A 107 14.39 -26.51 8.73
CA ALA A 107 13.65 -25.28 8.48
C ALA A 107 13.93 -24.81 7.05
N PRO A 108 12.90 -24.45 6.27
CA PRO A 108 13.12 -23.98 4.92
C PRO A 108 13.88 -22.66 5.00
N SER A 109 14.97 -22.53 4.26
CA SER A 109 15.73 -21.29 4.21
C SER A 109 15.07 -20.33 3.22
N ILE A 110 14.07 -19.63 3.76
CA ILE A 110 13.24 -18.65 3.06
C ILE A 110 13.57 -17.27 3.59
N ARG A 111 13.61 -16.28 2.69
CA ARG A 111 13.73 -14.86 3.03
C ARG A 111 12.52 -14.12 2.51
N LEU A 112 11.87 -13.34 3.38
CA LEU A 112 10.84 -12.39 2.96
C LEU A 112 11.51 -11.15 2.35
N ILE A 113 11.30 -10.91 1.05
CA ILE A 113 11.85 -9.75 0.34
C ILE A 113 10.90 -8.56 0.40
N GLY A 114 9.59 -8.82 0.34
CA GLY A 114 8.60 -7.74 0.25
C GLY A 114 7.18 -8.23 0.47
N VAL A 115 6.31 -7.28 0.80
CA VAL A 115 4.86 -7.49 0.89
C VAL A 115 4.19 -6.44 0.01
N SER A 116 3.20 -6.86 -0.78
CA SER A 116 2.39 -5.99 -1.61
C SER A 116 0.93 -6.15 -1.24
N SER A 117 0.21 -5.03 -1.13
CA SER A 117 -1.22 -5.01 -0.85
C SER A 117 -1.93 -4.11 -1.85
N ALA A 118 -2.92 -4.64 -2.55
CA ALA A 118 -3.90 -3.83 -3.28
C ALA A 118 -5.15 -3.48 -2.42
N GLY A 119 -5.19 -4.00 -1.19
CA GLY A 119 -6.27 -3.87 -0.20
C GLY A 119 -6.07 -4.92 0.91
N VAL A 120 -6.91 -4.90 1.96
CA VAL A 120 -6.79 -5.83 3.10
C VAL A 120 -6.96 -7.30 2.68
N ALA A 121 -7.74 -7.57 1.62
CA ALA A 121 -8.00 -8.92 1.13
C ALA A 121 -6.98 -9.44 0.09
N ASP A 122 -6.20 -8.54 -0.52
CA ASP A 122 -5.32 -8.85 -1.66
C ASP A 122 -3.85 -8.65 -1.29
N MET A 123 -3.44 -9.25 -0.17
CA MET A 123 -2.04 -9.26 0.27
C MET A 123 -1.26 -10.39 -0.41
N LYS A 124 -0.07 -10.06 -0.88
CA LYS A 124 0.90 -10.99 -1.47
C LYS A 124 2.26 -10.78 -0.84
N ALA A 125 3.01 -11.86 -0.67
CA ALA A 125 4.38 -11.83 -0.19
C ALA A 125 5.34 -12.23 -1.30
N LEU A 126 6.50 -11.60 -1.35
CA LEU A 126 7.60 -11.94 -2.24
C LEU A 126 8.64 -12.71 -1.44
N LEU A 127 8.80 -14.00 -1.74
CA LEU A 127 9.70 -14.89 -1.01
C LEU A 127 10.89 -15.28 -1.89
N GLN A 128 12.09 -15.21 -1.33
CA GLN A 128 13.28 -15.86 -1.88
C GLN A 128 13.49 -17.19 -1.20
N LEU A 129 13.74 -18.23 -1.99
CA LEU A 129 14.15 -19.53 -1.48
C LEU A 129 15.63 -19.68 -1.79
N ASP A 130 16.46 -20.18 -0.88
CA ASP A 130 17.90 -20.32 -1.16
C ASP A 130 18.19 -21.25 -2.36
N GLU A 131 17.29 -22.19 -2.65
CA GLU A 131 17.39 -23.10 -3.79
C GLU A 131 17.07 -22.42 -5.14
N SER A 132 16.41 -21.26 -5.13
CA SER A 132 16.00 -20.53 -6.33
C SER A 132 16.47 -19.07 -6.28
N PRO A 133 17.32 -18.63 -7.22
CA PRO A 133 17.76 -17.24 -7.24
C PRO A 133 16.60 -16.26 -7.48
N ASP A 134 15.55 -16.71 -8.16
CA ASP A 134 14.41 -15.90 -8.55
C ASP A 134 13.35 -15.87 -7.42
N PRO A 135 12.98 -14.67 -6.93
CA PRO A 135 11.91 -14.52 -5.94
C PRO A 135 10.53 -14.81 -6.52
N VAL A 136 9.64 -15.38 -5.71
CA VAL A 136 8.28 -15.78 -6.12
C VAL A 136 7.22 -15.04 -5.31
N TRP A 137 6.19 -14.54 -5.98
CA TRP A 137 5.01 -13.95 -5.35
C TRP A 137 4.03 -15.04 -4.91
N VAL A 138 3.60 -14.97 -3.66
CA VAL A 138 2.76 -15.99 -3.03
C VAL A 138 1.58 -15.35 -2.31
N LEU A 139 0.49 -16.09 -2.26
CA LEU A 139 -0.78 -15.76 -1.61
C LEU A 139 -1.00 -16.67 -0.40
N VAL A 140 -1.95 -16.29 0.47
CA VAL A 140 -2.44 -17.19 1.53
C VAL A 140 -3.03 -18.45 0.89
N GLY A 141 -2.61 -19.62 1.37
CA GLY A 141 -2.98 -20.94 0.86
C GLY A 141 -2.02 -21.53 -0.17
N ASP A 142 -1.07 -20.75 -0.71
CA ASP A 142 -0.05 -21.28 -1.61
C ASP A 142 0.92 -22.22 -0.87
N VAL A 143 1.42 -23.25 -1.57
CA VAL A 143 2.35 -24.23 -1.00
C VAL A 143 3.73 -24.11 -1.65
N LEU A 144 4.76 -23.99 -0.82
CA LEU A 144 6.17 -23.80 -1.20
C LEU A 144 7.03 -24.78 -0.40
N GLN A 145 7.80 -25.64 -1.07
CA GLN A 145 8.65 -26.65 -0.42
C GLN A 145 7.94 -27.47 0.67
N GLY A 146 6.63 -27.73 0.49
CA GLY A 146 5.80 -28.46 1.46
C GLY A 146 5.29 -27.63 2.64
N TRP A 147 5.50 -26.31 2.63
CA TRP A 147 4.95 -25.36 3.59
C TRP A 147 3.83 -24.55 2.95
N GLU A 148 2.70 -24.44 3.62
CA GLU A 148 1.57 -23.63 3.19
C GLU A 148 1.66 -22.22 3.78
N VAL A 149 1.38 -21.20 2.98
CA VAL A 149 1.30 -19.81 3.46
C VAL A 149 0.01 -19.65 4.28
N GLY A 150 0.15 -19.51 5.59
CA GLY A 150 -0.99 -19.38 6.50
C GLY A 150 -1.50 -17.95 6.64
N LYS A 151 -0.59 -16.98 6.76
CA LYS A 151 -0.95 -15.56 6.96
C LYS A 151 0.10 -14.64 6.35
N ILE A 152 -0.36 -13.55 5.75
CA ILE A 152 0.48 -12.47 5.24
C ILE A 152 0.07 -11.19 5.97
N ASP A 153 1.00 -10.58 6.70
CA ASP A 153 0.86 -9.30 7.39
C ASP A 153 1.78 -8.25 6.73
N PRO A 154 1.62 -6.94 7.01
CA PRO A 154 2.40 -5.89 6.32
C PRO A 154 3.92 -5.99 6.47
N GLY A 155 4.40 -6.66 7.53
CA GLY A 155 5.83 -6.82 7.81
C GLY A 155 6.26 -8.25 8.06
N SER A 156 5.37 -9.23 7.90
CA SER A 156 5.71 -10.63 8.17
C SER A 156 4.87 -11.61 7.35
N VAL A 157 5.41 -12.81 7.18
CA VAL A 157 4.69 -13.95 6.60
C VAL A 157 4.77 -15.12 7.55
N THR A 158 3.64 -15.79 7.78
CA THR A 158 3.61 -17.06 8.52
C THR A 158 3.34 -18.20 7.56
N ILE A 159 4.23 -19.19 7.55
CA ILE A 159 4.04 -20.46 6.85
C ILE A 159 3.80 -21.58 7.86
N ARG A 160 3.06 -22.60 7.44
CA ARG A 160 2.66 -23.74 8.27
C ARG A 160 2.88 -25.07 7.54
N ARG A 161 3.21 -26.10 8.31
CA ARG A 161 3.26 -27.48 7.82
C ARG A 161 2.83 -28.42 8.94
N GLY A 162 1.63 -28.98 8.81
CA GLY A 162 1.02 -29.75 9.90
C GLY A 162 0.82 -28.88 11.14
N GLN A 163 1.57 -29.17 12.20
CA GLN A 163 1.53 -28.44 13.48
C GLN A 163 2.69 -27.46 13.65
N GLU A 164 3.66 -27.47 12.73
CA GLU A 164 4.77 -26.54 12.73
C GLU A 164 4.36 -25.23 12.06
N SER A 165 4.68 -24.10 12.67
CA SER A 165 4.50 -22.77 12.10
C SER A 165 5.77 -21.95 12.25
N MET A 166 6.15 -21.22 11.21
CA MET A 166 7.32 -20.35 11.22
C MET A 166 6.94 -18.97 10.65
N SER A 167 7.41 -17.91 11.31
CA SER A 167 7.19 -16.52 10.90
C SER A 167 8.49 -15.92 10.37
N PHE A 168 8.40 -15.26 9.23
CA PHE A 168 9.50 -14.54 8.60
C PHE A 168 9.19 -13.06 8.59
N GLU A 169 10.09 -12.26 9.15
CA GLU A 169 9.97 -10.81 9.19
C GLU A 169 10.63 -10.17 7.96
N LEU A 170 10.03 -9.08 7.50
CA LEU A 170 10.56 -8.29 6.38
C LEU A 170 11.81 -7.51 6.81
N TYR A 171 11.88 -7.13 8.09
CA TYR A 171 12.97 -6.38 8.70
C TYR A 171 13.41 -7.09 9.98
N PRO A 172 14.21 -8.15 9.88
CA PRO A 172 14.75 -8.79 11.08
C PRO A 172 15.64 -7.78 11.81
N GLU A 173 15.42 -7.62 13.11
CA GLU A 173 16.33 -6.87 13.97
C GLU A 173 17.71 -7.51 13.83
N VAL A 174 18.65 -6.80 13.21
CA VAL A 174 20.04 -7.24 13.15
C VAL A 174 20.57 -7.22 14.58
N SER A 175 20.55 -8.38 15.26
CA SER A 175 21.24 -8.50 16.54
C SER A 175 22.70 -8.21 16.25
N SER A 176 23.14 -7.02 16.63
CA SER A 176 24.50 -6.56 16.47
C SER A 176 25.31 -7.39 17.46
N GLY A 177 25.84 -8.52 16.98
CA GLY A 177 26.73 -9.36 17.75
C GLY A 177 27.97 -8.56 18.11
N GLN A 178 28.21 -8.44 19.42
CA GLN A 178 29.52 -8.13 20.00
C GLN A 178 30.54 -9.21 19.61
#